data_AF-A0A2D8UKF0-F1
#
_entry.id   AF-A0A2D8UKF0-F1
#
_cell.length_a   1.000
_cell.length_b   1.000
_cell.length_c   1.000
_cell.angle_alpha   90.00
_cell.angle_beta   90.00
_cell.angle_gamma   90.00
#
_symmetry.space_group_name_H-M   'P 1'
#
loop_
_entity.id
_entity.type
_entity.pdbx_description
1 polymer ?
#
loop_
_entity_poly.entity_id
_entity_poly.type
_entity_poly.pdbx_seq_one_letter_code
_entity_poly.pdbx_strand_id
1 'polypeptide(L)'
;MSKLVEKVDSLEQKISKLLYKYKALEQENQQLQEELKAEKQNSTQLTSKISSLENQTQMLKTANAMLGSNEYKRETKLKINSLIREIDQCIVQLSE
;
A
#
# COMPACT_ATOMS: atom_id res chain seq x y z
N MET A 1 19.78 -68.12 10.90
CA MET A 1 19.13 -66.82 11.16
C MET A 1 19.39 -65.92 9.96
N SER A 2 18.90 -66.29 8.78
CA SER A 2 17.60 -66.01 8.15
C SER A 2 17.56 -64.62 7.49
N LYS A 3 17.74 -64.61 6.16
CA LYS A 3 17.62 -63.46 5.24
C LYS A 3 16.38 -62.59 5.47
N LEU A 4 15.35 -63.15 6.08
CA LEU A 4 14.14 -62.41 6.45
C LEU A 4 14.43 -61.32 7.49
N VAL A 5 15.27 -61.60 8.49
CA VAL A 5 15.65 -60.63 9.54
C VAL A 5 16.40 -59.45 8.92
N GLU A 6 17.39 -59.70 8.07
CA GLU A 6 18.12 -58.64 7.35
C GLU A 6 17.22 -57.78 6.45
N LYS A 7 16.20 -58.38 5.84
CA LYS A 7 15.23 -57.63 5.01
C LYS A 7 14.32 -56.76 5.87
N VAL A 8 13.90 -57.25 7.04
CA VAL A 8 13.10 -56.47 8.01
C VAL A 8 13.93 -55.30 8.55
N ASP A 9 15.18 -55.54 8.96
CA ASP A 9 16.09 -54.48 9.46
C ASP A 9 16.32 -53.40 8.40
N SER A 10 16.54 -53.79 7.13
CA SER A 10 16.70 -52.83 6.02
C SER A 10 15.43 -52.01 5.79
N LEU A 11 14.25 -52.62 5.95
CA LEU A 11 12.98 -51.92 5.80
C LEU A 11 12.76 -50.93 6.94
N GLU A 12 13.06 -51.32 8.18
CA GLU A 12 12.94 -50.48 9.36
C GLU A 12 13.85 -49.24 9.28
N GLN A 13 15.08 -49.41 8.80
CA GLN A 13 15.99 -48.29 8.55
C GLN A 13 15.45 -47.33 7.47
N LYS A 14 14.87 -47.86 6.40
CA LYS A 14 14.28 -47.04 5.33
C LYS A 14 13.06 -46.26 5.81
N ILE A 15 12.19 -46.91 6.59
CA ILE A 15 11.01 -46.28 7.19
C ILE A 15 11.43 -45.19 8.17
N SER A 16 12.42 -45.46 9.01
CA SER A 16 12.95 -44.46 9.97
C SER A 16 13.51 -43.23 9.25
N LYS A 17 14.27 -43.41 8.17
CA LYS A 17 14.77 -42.30 7.35
C LYS A 17 13.63 -41.54 6.66
N LEU A 18 12.61 -42.23 6.19
CA LEU A 18 11.45 -41.61 5.55
C LEU A 18 10.67 -40.76 6.55
N LEU A 19 10.41 -41.29 7.75
CA LEU A 19 9.71 -40.56 8.82
C LEU A 19 10.48 -39.32 9.27
N TYR A 20 11.81 -39.41 9.37
CA TYR A 20 12.64 -38.26 9.69
C TYR A 20 12.51 -37.16 8.64
N LYS A 21 12.64 -37.51 7.36
CA LYS A 21 12.48 -36.55 6.25
C LYS A 21 11.08 -35.96 6.20
N TYR A 22 10.06 -36.78 6.45
CA TYR A 22 8.68 -36.32 6.49
C TYR A 22 8.46 -35.27 7.58
N LYS A 23 8.94 -35.52 8.80
CA LYS A 23 8.84 -34.56 9.90
C LYS A 23 9.61 -33.26 9.63
N ALA A 24 10.79 -33.36 9.01
CA ALA A 24 11.55 -32.18 8.62
C ALA A 24 10.80 -31.32 7.59
N LEU A 25 10.22 -31.95 6.56
CA LEU A 25 9.40 -31.26 5.56
C LEU A 25 8.11 -30.68 6.15
N GLU A 26 7.48 -31.38 7.07
CA GLU A 26 6.28 -30.89 7.76
C GLU A 26 6.59 -29.63 8.58
N GLN A 27 7.71 -29.62 9.31
CA GLN A 27 8.17 -28.47 10.06
C GLN A 27 8.54 -27.28 9.15
N GLU A 28 9.28 -27.54 8.07
CA GLU A 28 9.64 -26.50 7.09
C GLU A 28 8.40 -25.90 6.43
N ASN A 29 7.41 -26.73 6.06
CA ASN A 29 6.16 -26.27 5.48
C ASN A 29 5.37 -25.40 6.46
N GLN A 30 5.31 -25.78 7.75
CA GLN A 30 4.67 -24.96 8.78
C GLN A 30 5.35 -23.59 8.91
N GLN A 31 6.68 -23.55 8.96
CA GLN A 31 7.43 -22.29 9.02
C GLN A 31 7.17 -21.42 7.79
N LEU A 32 7.24 -21.99 6.59
CA LEU A 32 6.97 -21.26 5.34
C LEU A 32 5.52 -20.72 5.28
N GLN A 33 4.55 -21.46 5.81
CA GLN A 33 3.17 -20.99 5.88
C GLN A 33 3.00 -19.80 6.83
N GLU A 34 3.68 -19.82 7.97
CA GLU A 34 3.68 -18.71 8.93
C GLU A 34 4.34 -17.46 8.34
N GLU A 35 5.52 -17.61 7.71
CA GLU A 35 6.21 -16.52 7.02
C GLU A 35 5.37 -15.93 5.89
N LEU A 36 4.75 -16.78 5.06
CA LEU A 36 3.87 -16.35 3.98
C LEU A 36 2.66 -15.56 4.52
N LYS A 37 2.10 -15.98 5.65
CA LYS A 37 0.99 -15.28 6.28
C LYS A 37 1.43 -13.91 6.79
N ALA A 38 2.58 -13.82 7.46
CA ALA A 38 3.13 -12.57 7.95
C ALA A 38 3.41 -11.59 6.78
N GLU A 39 4.01 -12.08 5.70
CA GLU A 39 4.35 -11.24 4.55
C GLU A 39 3.09 -10.72 3.82
N LYS A 40 2.04 -11.55 3.70
CA LYS A 40 0.75 -11.11 3.16
C LYS A 40 0.10 -10.02 4.02
N GLN A 41 0.20 -10.14 5.35
CA GLN A 41 -0.31 -9.11 6.26
C GLN A 41 0.47 -7.80 6.09
N ASN A 42 1.80 -7.87 6.04
CA ASN A 42 2.66 -6.71 5.83
C ASN A 42 2.37 -6.02 4.48
N SER A 43 2.28 -6.79 3.40
CA SER A 43 1.92 -6.29 2.06
C SER A 43 0.57 -5.56 2.06
N THR A 44 -0.42 -6.09 2.77
CA THR A 44 -1.75 -5.45 2.91
C THR A 44 -1.64 -4.12 3.66
N GLN A 45 -0.88 -4.07 4.76
CA GLN A 45 -0.64 -2.85 5.53
C GLN A 45 0.10 -1.78 4.71
N LEU A 46 1.13 -2.17 3.97
CA LEU A 46 1.89 -1.28 3.09
C LEU A 46 1.00 -0.71 1.99
N THR A 47 0.17 -1.53 1.35
CA THR A 47 -0.78 -1.08 0.32
C THR A 47 -1.77 -0.06 0.88
N SER A 48 -2.31 -0.30 2.08
CA SER A 48 -3.19 0.65 2.76
C SER A 48 -2.48 1.97 3.06
N LYS A 49 -1.23 1.90 3.54
CA LYS A 49 -0.42 3.09 3.84
C LYS A 49 -0.10 3.90 2.57
N ILE A 50 0.22 3.23 1.47
CA ILE A 50 0.44 3.88 0.16
C ILE A 50 -0.82 4.62 -0.26
N SER A 51 -1.99 3.96 -0.24
CA SER A 51 -3.27 4.59 -0.61
C SER A 51 -3.57 5.82 0.26
N SER A 52 -3.32 5.74 1.57
CA SER A 52 -3.46 6.89 2.48
C SER A 52 -2.51 8.05 2.12
N LEU A 53 -1.25 7.76 1.79
CA LEU A 53 -0.27 8.77 1.42
C LEU A 53 -0.58 9.41 0.07
N GLU A 54 -1.08 8.64 -0.89
CA GLU A 54 -1.56 9.14 -2.18
C GLU A 54 -2.72 10.10 -1.99
N ASN A 55 -3.69 9.75 -1.13
CA ASN A 55 -4.81 10.63 -0.80
C ASN A 55 -4.33 11.92 -0.13
N GLN A 56 -3.45 11.82 0.88
CA GLN A 56 -2.85 13.01 1.52
C GLN A 56 -2.11 13.89 0.52
N THR A 57 -1.34 13.28 -0.39
CA THR A 57 -0.62 14.01 -1.44
C THR A 57 -1.59 14.72 -2.37
N GLN A 58 -2.68 14.07 -2.75
CA GLN A 58 -3.72 14.67 -3.60
C GLN A 58 -4.38 15.86 -2.89
N MET A 59 -4.75 15.71 -1.62
CA MET A 59 -5.31 16.80 -0.81
C MET A 59 -4.36 17.99 -0.71
N LEU A 60 -3.06 17.74 -0.48
CA LEU A 60 -2.05 18.79 -0.44
C LEU A 60 -1.85 19.48 -1.80
N LYS A 61 -1.88 18.74 -2.90
CA LYS A 61 -1.84 19.31 -4.25
C LYS A 61 -3.05 20.23 -4.50
N THR A 62 -4.24 19.78 -4.13
CA THR A 62 -5.48 20.58 -4.24
C THR A 62 -5.41 21.83 -3.36
N ALA A 63 -4.98 21.71 -2.11
CA ALA A 63 -4.79 22.86 -1.22
C ALA A 63 -3.76 23.85 -1.77
N ASN A 64 -2.63 23.38 -2.29
CA ASN A 64 -1.62 24.22 -2.93
C ASN A 64 -2.14 24.91 -4.20
N ALA A 65 -2.99 24.24 -4.99
CA ALA A 65 -3.64 24.87 -6.13
C ALA A 65 -4.59 26.00 -5.69
N MET A 66 -5.42 25.74 -4.67
CA MET A 66 -6.37 26.72 -4.11
C MET A 66 -5.68 27.92 -3.46
N LEU A 67 -4.55 27.71 -2.79
CA LEU A 67 -3.80 28.76 -2.07
C LEU A 67 -2.87 29.60 -2.97
N GLY A 68 -2.87 29.36 -4.29
CA GLY A 68 -2.22 30.25 -5.26
C GLY A 68 -1.17 29.58 -6.14
N SER A 69 -1.56 28.53 -6.86
CA SER A 69 -0.83 28.16 -8.08
C SER A 69 -0.80 29.34 -9.06
N ASN A 70 0.22 29.43 -9.93
CA ASN A 70 0.36 30.55 -10.88
C ASN A 70 -0.88 30.76 -11.76
N GLU A 71 -1.62 29.70 -12.03
CA GLU A 71 -2.87 29.70 -12.79
C GLU A 71 -4.00 30.34 -11.98
N TYR A 72 -4.18 29.94 -10.71
CA TYR A 72 -5.19 30.52 -9.82
C TYR A 72 -4.87 31.96 -9.42
N LYS A 73 -3.58 32.33 -9.29
CA LYS A 73 -3.16 33.72 -9.08
C LYS A 73 -3.57 34.63 -10.23
N ARG A 74 -3.46 34.16 -11.48
CA ARG A 74 -3.87 34.92 -12.67
C ARG A 74 -5.39 35.05 -12.73
N GLU A 75 -6.13 33.96 -12.55
CA GLU A 75 -7.60 34.00 -12.55
C GLU A 75 -8.16 34.84 -11.41
N THR A 76 -7.64 34.70 -10.20
CA THR A 76 -8.04 35.49 -9.04
C THR A 76 -7.75 36.98 -9.26
N LYS A 77 -6.58 37.32 -9.82
CA LYS A 77 -6.25 38.72 -10.17
C LYS A 77 -7.20 39.30 -11.22
N LEU A 78 -7.55 38.52 -12.25
CA LEU A 78 -8.52 38.96 -13.27
C LEU A 78 -9.91 39.16 -12.66
N LYS A 79 -10.35 38.27 -11.77
CA LYS A 79 -11.65 38.38 -11.10
C LYS A 79 -11.71 39.58 -10.16
N ILE A 80 -10.66 39.82 -9.38
CA ILE A 80 -10.53 41.03 -8.54
C ILE A 80 -10.60 42.29 -9.40
N ASN A 81 -9.87 42.34 -10.52
CA ASN A 81 -9.91 43.49 -11.42
C ASN A 81 -11.29 43.72 -12.07
N SER A 82 -12.05 42.65 -12.36
CA SER A 82 -13.44 42.77 -12.81
C SER A 82 -14.32 43.41 -11.74
N LEU A 83 -14.23 42.90 -10.50
CA LEU A 83 -15.01 43.39 -9.37
C LEU A 83 -14.70 44.85 -9.05
N ILE A 84 -13.43 45.27 -9.12
CA ILE A 84 -13.05 46.69 -8.93
C ILE A 84 -13.72 47.57 -9.99
N ARG A 85 -13.71 47.14 -11.26
CA ARG A 85 -14.37 47.91 -12.34
C ARG A 85 -15.88 48.03 -12.15
N GLU A 86 -16.52 46.95 -11.68
CA GLU A 86 -17.95 46.95 -11.35
C GLU A 86 -18.24 47.92 -10.19
N ILE A 87 -17.39 47.95 -9.16
CA ILE A 87 -17.48 48.91 -8.06
C ILE A 87 -17.31 50.34 -8.56
N ASP A 88 -16.30 50.61 -9.40
CA ASP A 88 -16.06 51.94 -9.97
C ASP A 88 -17.28 52.40 -10.81
N GLN A 89 -17.89 51.50 -11.59
CA GLN A 89 -19.12 51.80 -12.33
C GLN A 89 -20.31 52.11 -11.41
N CYS A 90 -20.50 51.34 -10.34
CA CYS A 90 -21.53 51.64 -9.34
C CYS A 90 -21.27 52.98 -8.64
N ILE A 91 -20.02 53.31 -8.32
CA ILE A 91 -19.66 54.60 -7.71
C ILE A 91 -20.01 55.75 -8.66
N VAL A 92 -19.68 55.65 -9.95
CA VAL A 92 -20.04 56.68 -10.95
C VAL A 92 -21.56 56.85 -11.04
N GLN A 93 -22.31 55.76 -11.10
CA GLN A 93 -23.79 55.79 -11.12
C GLN A 93 -24.42 56.40 -9.86
N LEU A 94 -23.74 56.35 -8.72
CA LEU A 94 -24.18 56.96 -7.47
C LEU A 94 -23.73 58.42 -7.32
N SER A 95 -22.81 58.86 -8.17
CA SER A 95 -22.23 60.21 -8.15
C SER A 95 -22.84 61.15 -9.20
N GLU A 96 -23.66 60.60 -10.11
CA GLU A 96 -24.68 61.31 -10.90
C GLU A 96 -25.99 61.42 -10.11
#